data_AF-A0A557RK37-F1
#
_entry.id   AF-A0A557RK37-F1
#
_cell.length_a   1.000
_cell.length_b   1.000
_cell.length_c   1.000
_cell.angle_alpha   90.00
_cell.angle_beta   90.00
_cell.angle_gamma   90.00
#
_symmetry.space_group_name_H-M   'P 1'
#
loop_
_entity.id
_entity.type
_entity.pdbx_description
1 polymer ?
#
loop_
_entity_poly.entity_id
_entity_poly.type
_entity_poly.pdbx_seq_one_letter_code
_entity_poly.pdbx_strand_id
1 'polypeptide(L)'
;MAYDDEEQLEAIRDWWHRYGRLVIIAAIAVLAAVLGWQQWTAWQARQAANASADYAAILQALNSDDREAAGNRLRTLREAHADSPYVAMATFAVATAAMDAGNPGRAADALGWVTDQQADSPLAVVARLRQAEALRVEGDRSAALAVLEPLPDGPLRGRFLELQGDLEVAQGNADAAIEAYQQALQAISGQRRSLVEIKLFDLGGAPAS
;
A
#
# COMPACT_ATOMS: atom_id res chain seq x y z
N MET A 1 52.45 50.68 0.56
CA MET A 1 51.36 49.72 0.39
C MET A 1 51.64 48.69 -0.72
N ALA A 2 52.88 48.55 -1.24
CA ALA A 2 53.19 47.55 -2.29
C ALA A 2 53.81 46.24 -1.75
N TYR A 3 54.46 46.27 -0.58
CA TYR A 3 55.01 45.07 0.08
C TYR A 3 53.93 44.08 0.54
N ASP A 4 52.77 44.60 0.94
CA ASP A 4 51.65 43.80 1.44
C ASP A 4 51.00 42.97 0.32
N ASP A 5 51.08 43.45 -0.93
CA ASP A 5 50.51 42.79 -2.10
C ASP A 5 51.38 41.61 -2.58
N GLU A 6 52.71 41.75 -2.54
CA GLU A 6 53.65 40.68 -2.92
C GLU A 6 53.63 39.52 -1.91
N GLU A 7 53.62 39.81 -0.60
CA GLU A 7 53.54 38.79 0.44
C GLU A 7 52.20 38.03 0.41
N GLN A 8 51.09 38.70 0.12
CA GLN A 8 49.79 38.05 -0.06
C GLN A 8 49.76 37.13 -1.29
N LEU A 9 50.38 37.53 -2.39
CA LEU A 9 50.49 36.72 -3.60
C LEU A 9 51.31 35.44 -3.36
N GLU A 10 52.43 35.55 -2.65
CA GLU A 10 53.26 34.40 -2.28
C GLU A 10 52.51 33.43 -1.36
N ALA A 11 51.77 33.94 -0.37
CA ALA A 11 50.98 33.12 0.54
C ALA A 11 49.87 32.33 -0.20
N ILE A 12 49.19 32.94 -1.17
CA ILE A 12 48.18 32.26 -2.00
C ILE A 12 48.83 31.19 -2.89
N ARG A 13 49.99 31.51 -3.47
CA ARG A 13 50.74 30.59 -4.32
C ARG A 13 51.18 29.33 -3.56
N ASP A 14 51.71 29.51 -2.35
CA ASP A 14 52.14 28.40 -1.50
C ASP A 14 50.97 27.55 -1.00
N TRP A 15 49.85 28.20 -0.63
CA TRP A 15 48.63 27.48 -0.27
C TRP A 15 48.12 26.63 -1.44
N TRP A 16 48.10 27.18 -2.65
CA TRP A 16 47.67 26.45 -3.84
C TRP A 16 48.62 25.30 -4.19
N HIS A 17 49.93 25.49 -4.11
CA HIS A 17 50.89 24.40 -4.30
C HIS A 17 50.68 23.27 -3.27
N ARG A 18 50.30 23.61 -2.04
CA ARG A 18 50.08 22.65 -0.96
C ARG A 18 48.71 21.95 -1.04
N TYR A 19 47.64 22.67 -1.37
CA TYR A 19 46.25 22.18 -1.26
C TYR A 19 45.47 22.16 -2.57
N GLY A 20 45.96 22.76 -3.65
CA GLY A 20 45.23 22.89 -4.93
C GLY A 20 44.75 21.55 -5.48
N ARG A 21 45.54 20.47 -5.32
CA ARG A 21 45.10 19.11 -5.69
C ARG A 21 43.90 18.64 -4.87
N LEU A 22 43.88 18.90 -3.56
CA LEU A 22 42.75 18.54 -2.69
C LEU A 22 41.51 19.37 -3.00
N VAL A 23 41.68 20.66 -3.30
CA VAL A 23 40.57 21.54 -3.74
C VAL A 23 39.95 21.04 -5.04
N ILE A 24 40.78 20.66 -6.03
CA ILE A 24 40.29 20.09 -7.30
C ILE A 24 39.55 18.77 -7.06
N ILE A 25 40.11 17.87 -6.24
CA ILE A 25 39.45 16.60 -5.89
C ILE A 25 38.11 16.85 -5.20
N ALA A 26 38.07 17.77 -4.24
CA ALA A 26 36.83 18.14 -3.54
C ALA A 26 35.80 18.73 -4.50
N ALA A 27 36.21 19.61 -5.41
CA ALA A 27 35.33 20.20 -6.42
C ALA A 27 34.74 19.13 -7.35
N ILE A 28 35.57 18.19 -7.84
CA ILE A 28 35.11 17.07 -8.67
C ILE A 28 34.15 16.17 -7.89
N ALA A 29 34.45 15.87 -6.62
CA ALA A 29 33.58 15.06 -5.77
C ALA A 29 32.20 15.71 -5.57
N VAL A 30 32.15 17.02 -5.33
CA VAL A 30 30.89 17.77 -5.23
C VAL A 30 30.11 17.73 -6.55
N LEU A 31 30.78 17.97 -7.68
CA LEU A 31 30.15 17.90 -9.00
C LEU A 31 29.57 16.50 -9.29
N ALA A 32 30.33 15.44 -8.99
CA ALA A 32 29.89 14.06 -9.16
C ALA A 32 28.68 13.73 -8.27
N ALA A 33 28.67 14.21 -7.01
CA ALA A 33 27.55 14.03 -6.11
C ALA A 33 26.28 14.72 -6.62
N VAL A 34 26.39 15.97 -7.08
CA VAL A 34 25.24 16.73 -7.61
C VAL A 34 24.68 16.09 -8.89
N LEU A 35 25.55 15.72 -9.84
CA LEU A 35 25.13 15.06 -11.08
C LEU A 35 24.53 13.69 -10.80
N GLY A 36 25.12 12.92 -9.89
CA GLY A 36 24.58 11.63 -9.47
C GLY A 36 23.18 11.76 -8.88
N TRP A 37 22.98 12.72 -7.97
CA TRP A 37 21.67 12.99 -7.38
C TRP A 37 20.64 13.47 -8.40
N GLN A 38 21.02 14.36 -9.32
CA GLN A 38 20.13 14.84 -10.37
C GLN A 38 19.70 13.71 -11.32
N GLN A 39 20.62 12.83 -11.69
CA GLN A 39 20.30 11.69 -12.56
C GLN A 39 19.43 10.66 -11.86
N TRP A 40 19.72 10.37 -10.58
CA TRP A 40 18.91 9.49 -9.75
C TRP A 40 17.47 10.02 -9.60
N THR A 41 17.31 11.30 -9.25
CA THR A 41 15.98 11.93 -9.10
C THR A 41 15.22 11.98 -10.42
N ALA A 42 15.87 12.29 -11.54
CA ALA A 42 15.25 12.24 -12.86
C ALA A 42 14.80 10.82 -13.24
N TRP A 43 15.58 9.80 -12.89
CA TRP A 43 15.21 8.40 -13.10
C TRP A 43 13.98 8.02 -12.26
N GLN A 44 13.94 8.35 -10.98
CA GLN A 44 12.75 8.13 -10.13
C GLN A 44 11.50 8.83 -10.67
N ALA A 45 11.63 10.08 -11.13
CA ALA A 45 10.51 10.82 -11.71
C ALA A 45 9.95 10.14 -12.97
N ARG A 46 10.83 9.63 -13.85
CA ARG A 46 10.42 8.87 -15.04
C ARG A 46 9.73 7.56 -14.67
N GLN A 47 10.26 6.84 -13.68
CA GLN A 47 9.67 5.59 -13.19
C GLN A 47 8.25 5.82 -12.64
N ALA A 48 8.06 6.90 -11.86
CA ALA A 48 6.75 7.28 -11.35
C ALA A 48 5.78 7.68 -12.47
N ALA A 49 6.25 8.43 -13.48
CA ALA A 49 5.43 8.84 -14.62
C ALA A 49 4.97 7.63 -15.45
N ASN A 50 5.85 6.66 -15.69
CA ASN A 50 5.51 5.43 -16.41
C ASN A 50 4.47 4.60 -15.65
N ALA A 51 4.69 4.35 -14.35
CA ALA A 51 3.74 3.61 -13.52
C ALA A 51 2.36 4.30 -13.45
N SER A 52 2.34 5.64 -13.40
CA SER A 52 1.11 6.43 -13.45
C SER A 52 0.37 6.29 -14.78
N ALA A 53 1.09 6.30 -15.90
CA ALA A 53 0.52 6.11 -17.23
C ALA A 53 -0.10 4.71 -17.39
N ASP A 54 0.58 3.67 -16.90
CA ASP A 54 0.06 2.30 -16.88
C ASP A 54 -1.20 2.19 -16.01
N TYR A 55 -1.21 2.82 -14.84
CA TYR A 55 -2.41 2.90 -14.00
C TYR A 55 -3.57 3.57 -14.73
N ALA A 56 -3.35 4.70 -15.40
CA ALA A 56 -4.37 5.37 -16.19
C ALA A 56 -4.91 4.46 -17.32
N ALA A 57 -4.04 3.71 -17.99
CA ALA A 57 -4.44 2.76 -19.03
C ALA A 57 -5.26 1.58 -18.47
N ILE A 58 -4.97 1.12 -17.26
CA ILE A 58 -5.79 0.11 -16.55
C ILE A 58 -7.18 0.66 -16.29
N LEU A 59 -7.29 1.88 -15.74
CA LEU A 59 -8.59 2.50 -15.49
C LEU A 59 -9.39 2.70 -16.78
N GLN A 60 -8.74 3.10 -17.87
CA GLN A 60 -9.38 3.24 -19.17
C GLN A 60 -9.94 1.91 -19.69
N ALA A 61 -9.18 0.81 -19.55
CA ALA A 61 -9.62 -0.52 -19.94
C ALA A 61 -10.85 -0.96 -19.10
N LEU A 62 -10.81 -0.74 -17.79
CA LEU A 62 -11.95 -1.02 -16.89
C LEU A 62 -13.19 -0.20 -17.28
N ASN A 63 -13.04 1.09 -17.57
CA ASN A 63 -14.14 1.96 -18.02
C ASN A 63 -14.74 1.53 -19.37
N SER A 64 -13.97 0.81 -20.19
CA SER A 64 -14.40 0.27 -21.48
C SER A 64 -14.91 -1.18 -21.36
N ASP A 65 -15.08 -1.69 -20.13
CA ASP A 65 -15.43 -3.07 -19.79
C ASP A 65 -14.42 -4.14 -20.26
N ASP A 66 -13.23 -3.73 -20.69
CA ASP A 66 -12.14 -4.62 -21.13
C ASP A 66 -11.30 -5.10 -19.93
N ARG A 67 -11.92 -6.00 -19.14
CA ARG A 67 -11.34 -6.52 -17.90
C ARG A 67 -10.09 -7.39 -18.13
N GLU A 68 -10.04 -8.10 -19.26
CA GLU A 68 -8.87 -8.92 -19.59
C GLU A 68 -7.66 -8.03 -19.86
N ALA A 69 -7.82 -6.97 -20.66
CA ALA A 69 -6.73 -6.05 -20.91
C ALA A 69 -6.32 -5.27 -19.65
N ALA A 70 -7.26 -4.94 -18.76
CA ALA A 70 -6.94 -4.37 -17.45
C ALA A 70 -6.08 -5.31 -16.60
N GLY A 71 -6.44 -6.60 -16.52
CA GLY A 71 -5.68 -7.62 -15.79
C GLY A 71 -4.28 -7.86 -16.37
N ASN A 72 -4.14 -7.90 -17.70
CA ASN A 72 -2.85 -8.03 -18.36
C ASN A 72 -1.94 -6.82 -18.09
N ARG A 73 -2.49 -5.60 -18.18
CA ARG A 73 -1.75 -4.38 -17.83
C ARG A 73 -1.35 -4.34 -16.36
N LEU A 74 -2.22 -4.79 -15.45
CA LEU A 74 -1.87 -4.90 -14.03
C LEU A 74 -0.68 -5.84 -13.82
N ARG A 75 -0.61 -6.96 -14.53
CA ARG A 75 0.54 -7.88 -14.47
C ARG A 75 1.83 -7.19 -14.93
N THR A 76 1.79 -6.50 -16.06
CA THR A 76 2.94 -5.71 -16.56
C THR A 76 3.35 -4.63 -15.57
N LEU A 77 2.41 -3.92 -14.97
CA LEU A 77 2.68 -2.90 -13.96
C LEU A 77 3.37 -3.50 -12.72
N ARG A 78 2.93 -4.69 -12.28
CA ARG A 78 3.58 -5.42 -11.16
C ARG A 78 5.00 -5.84 -11.50
N GLU A 79 5.24 -6.34 -12.71
CA GLU A 79 6.57 -6.79 -13.17
C GLU A 79 7.55 -5.61 -13.31
N ALA A 80 7.09 -4.47 -13.85
CA ALA A 80 7.95 -3.33 -14.15
C ALA A 80 8.13 -2.36 -12.96
N HIS A 81 7.13 -2.30 -12.07
CA HIS A 81 7.02 -1.25 -11.06
C HIS A 81 6.50 -1.79 -9.71
N ALA A 82 6.92 -2.99 -9.31
CA ALA A 82 6.43 -3.69 -8.11
C ALA A 82 6.31 -2.82 -6.85
N ASP A 83 7.28 -1.94 -6.58
CA ASP A 83 7.31 -1.09 -5.38
C ASP A 83 6.48 0.21 -5.50
N SER A 84 5.86 0.43 -6.65
CA SER A 84 5.12 1.65 -6.93
C SER A 84 3.77 1.67 -6.20
N PRO A 85 3.37 2.79 -5.59
CA PRO A 85 2.04 2.92 -4.95
C PRO A 85 0.90 2.71 -5.97
N TYR A 86 1.16 2.96 -7.26
CA TYR A 86 0.20 2.73 -8.33
C TYR A 86 -0.16 1.25 -8.50
N VAL A 87 0.71 0.31 -8.12
CA VAL A 87 0.41 -1.13 -8.21
C VAL A 87 -0.73 -1.51 -7.27
N ALA A 88 -0.70 -1.05 -6.02
CA ALA A 88 -1.77 -1.32 -5.07
C ALA A 88 -3.07 -0.65 -5.54
N MET A 89 -3.02 0.62 -5.95
CA MET A 89 -4.20 1.33 -6.47
C MET A 89 -4.84 0.63 -7.68
N ALA A 90 -4.01 0.22 -8.65
CA ALA A 90 -4.46 -0.54 -9.82
C ALA A 90 -5.07 -1.89 -9.41
N THR A 91 -4.46 -2.57 -8.44
CA THR A 91 -4.97 -3.83 -7.90
C THR A 91 -6.35 -3.65 -7.28
N PHE A 92 -6.59 -2.62 -6.46
CA PHE A 92 -7.90 -2.34 -5.90
C PHE A 92 -8.94 -2.09 -6.99
N ALA A 93 -8.59 -1.31 -8.03
CA ALA A 93 -9.50 -1.03 -9.14
C ALA A 93 -9.89 -2.32 -9.89
N VAL A 94 -8.92 -3.18 -10.21
CA VAL A 94 -9.16 -4.46 -10.87
C VAL A 94 -9.96 -5.41 -9.98
N ALA A 95 -9.66 -5.46 -8.68
CA ALA A 95 -10.40 -6.29 -7.73
C ALA A 95 -11.86 -5.84 -7.58
N THR A 96 -12.11 -4.52 -7.51
CA THR A 96 -13.48 -3.99 -7.51
C THR A 96 -14.22 -4.37 -8.79
N ALA A 97 -13.61 -4.19 -9.96
CA ALA A 97 -14.23 -4.58 -11.23
C ALA A 97 -14.48 -6.10 -11.35
N ALA A 98 -13.64 -6.92 -10.72
CA ALA A 98 -13.84 -8.37 -10.64
C ALA A 98 -15.03 -8.73 -9.73
N MET A 99 -15.17 -8.07 -8.57
CA MET A 99 -16.34 -8.22 -7.70
C MET A 99 -17.64 -7.84 -8.42
N ASP A 100 -17.65 -6.69 -9.11
CA ASP A 100 -18.82 -6.21 -9.85
C ASP A 100 -19.21 -7.16 -11.00
N ALA A 101 -18.22 -7.86 -11.55
CA ALA A 101 -18.43 -8.88 -12.60
C ALA A 101 -18.82 -10.26 -12.05
N GLY A 102 -19.05 -10.39 -10.74
CA GLY A 102 -19.37 -11.67 -10.12
C GLY A 102 -18.20 -12.66 -10.08
N ASN A 103 -16.96 -12.17 -10.11
CA ASN A 103 -15.74 -12.97 -10.02
C ASN A 103 -14.97 -12.68 -8.71
N PRO A 104 -15.54 -13.02 -7.54
CA PRO A 104 -14.92 -12.72 -6.24
C PRO A 104 -13.56 -13.39 -6.04
N GLY A 105 -13.34 -14.61 -6.56
CA GLY A 105 -12.03 -15.28 -6.49
C GLY A 105 -10.92 -14.50 -7.19
N ARG A 106 -11.20 -13.93 -8.37
CA ARG A 106 -10.24 -13.04 -9.05
C ARG A 106 -9.92 -11.79 -8.23
N ALA A 107 -10.90 -11.27 -7.50
CA ALA A 107 -10.68 -10.13 -6.61
C ALA A 107 -9.80 -10.53 -5.41
N ALA A 108 -10.09 -11.68 -4.79
CA ALA A 108 -9.31 -12.24 -3.70
C ALA A 108 -7.85 -12.47 -4.10
N ASP A 109 -7.61 -13.12 -5.24
CA ASP A 109 -6.26 -13.36 -5.77
C ASP A 109 -5.50 -12.05 -6.03
N ALA A 110 -6.18 -11.07 -6.64
CA ALA A 110 -5.55 -9.79 -6.92
C ALA A 110 -5.12 -9.08 -5.63
N LEU A 111 -6.00 -9.04 -4.62
CA LEU A 111 -5.75 -8.40 -3.33
C LEU A 111 -4.73 -9.15 -2.47
N GLY A 112 -4.72 -10.49 -2.53
CA GLY A 112 -3.72 -11.34 -1.88
C GLY A 112 -2.31 -11.05 -2.37
N TRP A 113 -2.15 -10.74 -3.67
CA TRP A 113 -0.85 -10.29 -4.17
C TRP A 113 -0.34 -9.04 -3.44
N VAL A 114 -1.21 -8.10 -3.06
CA VAL A 114 -0.80 -6.89 -2.31
C VAL A 114 -0.41 -7.25 -0.88
N THR A 115 -1.13 -8.16 -0.23
CA THR A 115 -0.77 -8.61 1.12
C THR A 115 0.56 -9.35 1.15
N ASP A 116 0.88 -10.07 0.08
CA ASP A 116 2.07 -10.92 0.00
C ASP A 116 3.30 -10.16 -0.49
N GLN A 117 3.15 -9.30 -1.50
CA GLN A 117 4.26 -8.62 -2.18
C GLN A 117 4.46 -7.17 -1.71
N GLN A 118 3.45 -6.58 -1.08
CA GLN A 118 3.51 -5.21 -0.55
C GLN A 118 3.01 -5.14 0.89
N ALA A 119 3.44 -6.07 1.75
CA ALA A 119 3.03 -6.14 3.15
C ALA A 119 3.27 -4.83 3.93
N ASP A 120 4.34 -4.10 3.59
CA ASP A 120 4.69 -2.81 4.22
C ASP A 120 3.92 -1.61 3.65
N SER A 121 3.10 -1.81 2.61
CA SER A 121 2.29 -0.75 2.02
C SER A 121 1.26 -0.25 3.02
N PRO A 122 0.99 1.08 3.08
CA PRO A 122 -0.10 1.62 3.89
C PRO A 122 -1.48 1.06 3.48
N LEU A 123 -1.57 0.44 2.30
CA LEU A 123 -2.79 -0.18 1.79
C LEU A 123 -2.90 -1.69 2.10
N ALA A 124 -1.88 -2.33 2.66
CA ALA A 124 -1.87 -3.78 2.90
C ALA A 124 -3.02 -4.23 3.82
N VAL A 125 -3.26 -3.50 4.91
CA VAL A 125 -4.37 -3.83 5.85
C VAL A 125 -5.74 -3.67 5.19
N VAL A 126 -5.89 -2.68 4.31
CA VAL A 126 -7.12 -2.48 3.53
C VAL A 126 -7.28 -3.61 2.49
N ALA A 127 -6.19 -4.02 1.85
CA ALA A 127 -6.19 -5.09 0.85
C ALA A 127 -6.62 -6.40 1.49
N ARG A 128 -6.08 -6.71 2.68
CA ARG A 128 -6.40 -7.89 3.46
C ARG A 128 -7.86 -7.94 3.89
N LEU A 129 -8.42 -6.81 4.36
CA LEU A 129 -9.85 -6.73 4.68
C LEU A 129 -10.73 -7.01 3.46
N ARG A 130 -10.41 -6.38 2.32
CA ARG A 130 -11.17 -6.58 1.07
C ARG A 130 -10.98 -7.97 0.48
N GLN A 131 -9.81 -8.60 0.68
CA GLN A 131 -9.55 -9.99 0.29
C GLN A 131 -10.48 -10.92 1.08
N ALA A 132 -10.59 -10.73 2.39
CA ALA A 132 -11.52 -11.48 3.23
C ALA A 132 -12.98 -11.29 2.78
N GLU A 133 -13.37 -10.06 2.45
CA GLU A 133 -14.71 -9.77 1.92
C GLU A 133 -14.96 -10.49 0.59
N ALA A 134 -13.97 -10.54 -0.31
CA ALA A 134 -14.05 -11.25 -1.57
C ALA A 134 -14.16 -12.77 -1.38
N LEU A 135 -13.30 -13.37 -0.55
CA LEU A 135 -13.34 -14.79 -0.20
C LEU A 135 -14.68 -15.19 0.44
N ARG A 136 -15.24 -14.33 1.30
CA ARG A 136 -16.58 -14.52 1.87
C ARG A 136 -17.66 -14.59 0.78
N VAL A 137 -17.59 -13.72 -0.23
CA VAL A 137 -18.55 -13.69 -1.35
C VAL A 137 -18.34 -14.88 -2.29
N GLU A 138 -17.10 -15.32 -2.49
CA GLU A 138 -16.77 -16.56 -3.21
C GLU A 138 -17.30 -17.81 -2.50
N GLY A 139 -17.45 -17.73 -1.18
CA GLY A 139 -17.93 -18.84 -0.33
C GLY A 139 -16.81 -19.58 0.38
N ASP A 140 -15.54 -19.19 0.17
CA ASP A 140 -14.39 -19.72 0.90
C ASP A 140 -14.24 -19.03 2.27
N ARG A 141 -15.14 -19.40 3.19
CA ARG A 141 -15.16 -18.85 4.55
C ARG A 141 -13.91 -19.20 5.35
N SER A 142 -13.30 -20.36 5.08
CA SER A 142 -12.10 -20.80 5.80
C SER A 142 -10.91 -19.93 5.41
N ALA A 143 -10.70 -19.67 4.12
CA ALA A 143 -9.68 -18.75 3.67
C ALA A 143 -9.97 -17.32 4.14
N ALA A 144 -11.23 -16.89 4.13
CA ALA A 144 -11.63 -15.56 4.60
C ALA A 144 -11.26 -15.34 6.08
N LEU A 145 -11.53 -16.32 6.96
CA LEU A 145 -11.11 -16.24 8.36
C LEU A 145 -9.58 -16.24 8.50
N ALA A 146 -8.89 -17.09 7.74
CA ALA A 146 -7.43 -17.19 7.81
C ALA A 146 -6.74 -15.86 7.45
N VAL A 147 -7.21 -15.14 6.43
CA VAL A 147 -6.61 -13.85 6.04
C VAL A 147 -6.93 -12.71 7.02
N LEU A 148 -7.94 -12.86 7.89
CA LEU A 148 -8.22 -11.87 8.93
C LEU A 148 -7.23 -11.93 10.10
N GLU A 149 -6.45 -13.00 10.18
CA GLU A 149 -5.41 -13.16 11.19
C GLU A 149 -4.01 -12.79 10.66
N PRO A 150 -3.13 -12.20 11.51
CA PRO A 150 -3.44 -11.64 12.82
C PRO A 150 -4.27 -10.35 12.70
N LEU A 151 -5.09 -10.06 13.72
CA LEU A 151 -5.86 -8.81 13.78
C LEU A 151 -4.92 -7.60 13.74
N PRO A 152 -5.20 -6.59 12.89
CA PRO A 152 -4.37 -5.39 12.85
C PRO A 152 -4.63 -4.51 14.07
N ASP A 153 -3.65 -3.67 14.39
CA ASP A 153 -3.85 -2.54 15.28
C ASP A 153 -4.55 -1.37 14.57
N GLY A 154 -5.10 -0.44 15.34
CA GLY A 154 -5.63 0.81 14.82
C GLY A 154 -7.07 0.74 14.25
N PRO A 155 -7.45 1.68 13.36
CA PRO A 155 -8.85 2.00 13.09
C PRO A 155 -9.62 0.90 12.33
N LEU A 156 -8.92 -0.03 11.69
CA LEU A 156 -9.56 -1.14 10.95
C LEU A 156 -9.78 -2.38 11.82
N ARG A 157 -9.22 -2.45 13.04
CA ARG A 157 -9.37 -3.61 13.94
C ARG A 157 -10.83 -4.01 14.11
N GLY A 158 -11.70 -3.03 14.37
CA GLY A 158 -13.13 -3.26 14.53
C GLY A 158 -13.79 -3.88 13.28
N ARG A 159 -13.35 -3.51 12.07
CA ARG A 159 -13.88 -4.06 10.82
C ARG A 159 -13.46 -5.50 10.59
N PHE A 160 -12.23 -5.85 10.97
CA PHE A 160 -11.77 -7.24 10.94
C PHE A 160 -12.63 -8.11 11.86
N LEU A 161 -12.85 -7.64 13.10
CA LEU A 161 -13.68 -8.34 14.08
C LEU A 161 -15.15 -8.43 13.66
N GLU A 162 -15.71 -7.38 13.08
CA GLU A 162 -17.06 -7.40 12.51
C GLU A 162 -17.18 -8.47 11.41
N LEU A 163 -16.24 -8.51 10.46
CA LEU A 163 -16.26 -9.48 9.38
C LEU A 163 -16.00 -10.92 9.86
N GLN A 164 -15.15 -11.08 10.88
CA GLN A 164 -14.96 -12.37 11.55
C GLN A 164 -16.28 -12.86 12.16
N GLY A 165 -17.00 -12.00 12.90
CA GLY A 165 -18.32 -12.34 13.41
C GLY A 165 -19.30 -12.72 12.30
N ASP A 166 -19.34 -11.97 11.20
CA ASP A 166 -20.20 -12.28 10.04
C ASP A 166 -19.89 -13.67 9.44
N LEU A 167 -18.61 -14.05 9.41
CA LEU A 167 -18.15 -15.35 8.92
C LEU A 167 -18.52 -16.49 9.88
N GLU A 168 -18.37 -16.28 11.18
CA GLU A 168 -18.74 -17.26 12.22
C GLU A 168 -20.25 -17.52 12.26
N VAL A 169 -21.08 -16.48 12.11
CA VAL A 169 -22.54 -16.64 11.95
C VAL A 169 -22.84 -17.53 10.75
N ALA A 170 -22.18 -17.29 9.63
CA ALA A 170 -22.38 -18.07 8.40
C ALA A 170 -21.91 -19.54 8.53
N GLN A 171 -21.07 -19.85 9.52
CA GLN A 171 -20.65 -21.21 9.88
C GLN A 171 -21.53 -21.87 10.96
N GLY A 172 -22.43 -21.11 11.59
CA GLY A 172 -23.28 -21.58 12.70
C GLY A 172 -22.61 -21.50 14.07
N ASN A 173 -21.46 -20.84 14.17
CA ASN A 173 -20.69 -20.70 15.41
C ASN A 173 -21.15 -19.45 16.18
N ALA A 174 -22.34 -19.49 16.77
CA ALA A 174 -22.95 -18.33 17.41
C ALA A 174 -22.10 -17.73 18.54
N ASP A 175 -21.49 -18.57 19.39
CA ASP A 175 -20.67 -18.10 20.51
C ASP A 175 -19.43 -17.33 20.03
N ALA A 176 -18.74 -17.84 19.01
CA ALA A 176 -17.58 -17.17 18.41
C ALA A 176 -17.98 -15.85 17.73
N ALA A 177 -19.14 -15.82 17.08
CA ALA A 177 -19.68 -14.60 16.48
C ALA A 177 -20.00 -13.52 17.52
N ILE A 178 -20.66 -13.91 18.63
CA ILE A 178 -20.96 -13.01 19.76
C ILE A 178 -19.68 -12.40 20.31
N GLU A 179 -18.65 -13.23 20.56
CA GLU A 179 -17.36 -12.77 21.05
C GLU A 179 -16.71 -11.76 20.08
N ALA A 180 -16.68 -12.09 18.78
CA ALA A 180 -16.10 -11.22 17.76
C ALA A 180 -16.82 -9.86 17.69
N TYR A 181 -18.16 -9.85 17.72
CA TYR A 181 -18.94 -8.61 17.73
C TYR A 181 -18.74 -7.78 19.00
N GLN A 182 -18.68 -8.42 20.18
CA GLN A 182 -18.39 -7.71 21.43
C GLN A 182 -17.01 -7.03 21.38
N GLN A 183 -15.99 -7.71 20.87
CA GLN A 183 -14.68 -7.12 20.65
C GLN A 183 -14.73 -6.01 19.58
N ALA A 184 -15.49 -6.18 18.49
CA ALA A 184 -15.65 -5.18 17.44
C ALA A 184 -16.24 -3.88 18.00
N LEU A 185 -17.24 -3.97 18.88
CA LEU A 185 -17.87 -2.82 19.52
C LEU A 185 -16.91 -1.99 20.37
N GLN A 186 -15.83 -2.57 20.90
CA GLN A 186 -14.80 -1.81 21.62
C GLN A 186 -13.98 -0.90 20.69
N ALA A 187 -13.92 -1.22 19.39
CA ALA A 187 -13.13 -0.50 18.40
C ALA A 187 -13.96 0.29 17.37
N ILE A 188 -15.28 0.11 17.33
CA ILE A 188 -16.19 0.77 16.37
C ILE A 188 -17.03 1.83 17.07
N SER A 189 -17.23 2.96 16.38
CA SER A 189 -18.09 4.07 16.80
C SER A 189 -19.10 4.48 15.71
N GLY A 190 -20.05 5.35 16.08
CA GLY A 190 -21.03 5.95 15.16
C GLY A 190 -22.01 4.95 14.55
N GLN A 191 -22.44 5.22 13.32
CA GLN A 191 -23.46 4.42 12.61
C GLN A 191 -23.09 2.93 12.51
N ARG A 192 -21.80 2.63 12.31
CA ARG A 192 -21.35 1.24 12.17
C ARG A 192 -21.47 0.49 13.50
N ARG A 193 -21.29 1.17 14.64
CA ARG A 193 -21.48 0.55 15.96
C ARG A 193 -22.91 0.06 16.11
N SER A 194 -23.89 0.89 15.76
CA SER A 194 -25.30 0.54 15.82
C SER A 194 -25.65 -0.67 14.94
N LEU A 195 -24.99 -0.82 13.78
CA LEU A 195 -25.17 -2.01 12.93
C LEU A 195 -24.63 -3.29 13.59
N VAL A 196 -23.47 -3.21 14.24
CA VAL A 196 -22.88 -4.37 14.96
C VAL A 196 -23.70 -4.71 16.21
N GLU A 197 -24.27 -3.71 16.89
CA GLU A 197 -25.20 -3.95 18.01
C GLU A 197 -26.42 -4.74 17.55
N ILE A 198 -27.04 -4.39 16.41
CA ILE A 198 -28.15 -5.15 15.83
C ILE A 198 -27.73 -6.60 15.54
N LYS A 199 -26.61 -6.81 14.86
CA LYS A 199 -26.08 -8.15 14.56
C LYS A 199 -25.85 -8.98 15.84
N LEU A 200 -25.34 -8.35 16.90
CA LEU A 200 -25.11 -8.99 18.19
C LEU A 200 -26.43 -9.36 18.89
N PHE A 201 -27.42 -8.46 18.87
CA PHE A 201 -28.74 -8.71 19.47
C PHE A 201 -29.50 -9.83 18.73
N ASP A 202 -29.37 -9.92 17.41
CA ASP A 202 -29.99 -11.00 16.61
C ASP A 202 -29.47 -12.39 17.02
N LEU A 203 -28.27 -12.47 17.61
CA LEU A 203 -27.70 -13.70 18.17
C LEU A 203 -28.06 -13.92 19.65
N GLY A 204 -28.85 -13.02 20.27
CA GLY A 204 -29.14 -13.04 21.70
C GLY A 204 -28.00 -12.52 22.58
N GLY A 205 -26.97 -11.93 21.99
CA GLY A 205 -25.86 -11.31 22.71
C GLY A 205 -26.21 -9.90 23.21
N ALA A 206 -25.45 -9.43 24.20
CA ALA A 206 -25.50 -8.05 24.69
C ALA A 206 -24.11 -7.41 24.60
N PRO A 207 -24.02 -6.08 24.37
CA PRO A 207 -22.74 -5.38 24.43
C PRO A 207 -22.07 -5.60 25.79
N ALA A 208 -20.75 -5.77 25.80
CA ALA A 208 -20.01 -5.74 27.06
C ALA A 208 -20.20 -4.36 27.72
N SER A 209 -20.64 -4.37 28.97
CA SER A 209 -20.84 -3.18 29.82
C SER A 209 -19.54 -2.47 30.15
#